data_AF-A0A8S3IRA7-F1
#
_entry.id   AF-A0A8S3IRA7-F1
#
_cell.length_a   1.000
_cell.length_b   1.000
_cell.length_c   1.000
_cell.angle_alpha   90.00
_cell.angle_beta   90.00
_cell.angle_gamma   90.00
#
_symmetry.space_group_name_H-M   'P 1'
#
loop_
_entity.id
_entity.type
_entity.pdbx_description
1 polymer ?
#
loop_
_entity_poly.entity_id
_entity_poly.type
_entity_poly.pdbx_seq_one_letter_code
_entity_poly.pdbx_strand_id
1 'polypeptide(L)'
;LGVEIVGPEQRLFTGIVVQYFFAIGQLLLLAFAFVIRTWRLLHMALAILSVPFLFFYFILPESPRWLISKGYYDEAEKILRQIAKTNNNNFDSIAYQRLVTEEKKKDAAVAVKGHGLKHLLKSKVMCIISINMSIQWFVQNLVYYGVSQSTGPIGTPLITVFFRLQT
;
A
#
# COMPACT_ATOMS: atom_id res chain seq x y z
N LEU A 1 0.86 5.77 4.91
CA LEU A 1 0.05 6.99 4.73
C LEU A 1 -1.46 6.78 4.84
N GLY A 2 -2.14 6.10 3.91
CA GLY A 2 -3.62 5.98 3.93
C GLY A 2 -4.19 5.40 5.25
N VAL A 3 -3.51 4.41 5.84
CA VAL A 3 -3.90 3.79 7.12
C VAL A 3 -3.58 4.67 8.34
N GLU A 4 -2.69 5.65 8.20
CA GLU A 4 -2.30 6.55 9.29
C GLU A 4 -3.27 7.71 9.47
N ILE A 5 -3.94 8.12 8.39
CA ILE A 5 -4.87 9.26 8.36
C ILE A 5 -6.29 8.82 8.80
N VAL A 6 -6.59 7.53 8.73
CA VAL A 6 -7.89 6.96 9.11
C VAL A 6 -7.92 6.49 10.58
N GLY A 7 -9.10 6.59 11.19
CA GLY A 7 -9.33 6.12 12.55
C GLY A 7 -9.16 4.60 12.68
N PRO A 8 -8.91 4.06 13.90
CA PRO A 8 -8.65 2.64 14.13
C PRO A 8 -9.71 1.71 13.53
N GLU A 9 -10.99 2.08 13.63
CA GLU A 9 -12.12 1.29 13.14
C GLU A 9 -12.15 1.19 11.60
N GLN A 10 -11.66 2.22 10.90
CA GLN A 10 -11.68 2.30 9.44
C GLN A 10 -10.43 1.70 8.78
N ARG A 11 -9.43 1.29 9.57
CA ARG A 11 -8.17 0.74 9.03
C ARG A 11 -8.38 -0.53 8.22
N LEU A 12 -9.25 -1.43 8.70
CA LEU A 12 -9.59 -2.66 8.00
C LEU A 12 -10.26 -2.36 6.65
N PHE A 13 -11.29 -1.50 6.68
CA PHE A 13 -12.01 -1.09 5.48
C PHE A 13 -11.08 -0.45 4.45
N THR A 14 -10.20 0.46 4.89
CA THR A 14 -9.20 1.10 4.03
C THR A 14 -8.27 0.09 3.38
N GLY A 15 -7.81 -0.92 4.15
CA GLY A 15 -7.01 -2.02 3.62
C GLY A 15 -7.73 -2.82 2.55
N ILE A 16 -9.00 -3.16 2.77
CA ILE A 16 -9.83 -3.89 1.80
C ILE A 16 -10.01 -3.09 0.51
N VAL A 17 -10.30 -1.80 0.61
CA VAL A 17 -10.46 -0.91 -0.55
C VAL A 17 -9.20 -0.89 -1.42
N VAL A 18 -8.01 -0.82 -0.83
CA VAL A 18 -6.74 -0.89 -1.56
C VAL A 18 -6.61 -2.19 -2.36
N GLN A 19 -7.04 -3.32 -1.78
CA GLN A 19 -7.00 -4.61 -2.46
C GLN A 19 -7.97 -4.68 -3.65
N TYR A 20 -9.15 -4.05 -3.55
CA TYR A 20 -10.07 -3.95 -4.67
C TYR A 20 -9.49 -3.12 -5.83
N PHE A 21 -8.83 -1.99 -5.53
CA PHE A 21 -8.15 -1.21 -6.57
C PHE A 21 -7.05 -2.02 -7.26
N PHE A 22 -6.30 -2.83 -6.50
CA PHE A 22 -5.30 -3.73 -7.07
C PHE A 22 -5.94 -4.76 -8.02
N ALA A 23 -7.05 -5.40 -7.60
CA ALA A 23 -7.76 -6.37 -8.43
C ALA A 23 -8.31 -5.74 -9.73
N ILE A 24 -8.90 -4.55 -9.64
CA ILE A 24 -9.38 -3.79 -10.81
C ILE A 24 -8.22 -3.46 -11.74
N GLY A 25 -7.07 -3.04 -11.21
CA GLY A 25 -5.86 -2.79 -11.99
C GLY A 25 -5.39 -4.01 -12.78
N GLN A 26 -5.45 -5.21 -12.19
CA GLN A 26 -5.12 -6.46 -12.88
C GLN A 26 -6.11 -6.79 -14.00
N LEU A 27 -7.41 -6.56 -13.79
CA LEU A 27 -8.44 -6.76 -14.82
C LEU A 27 -8.25 -5.79 -16.00
N LEU A 28 -7.93 -4.53 -15.73
CA LEU A 28 -7.61 -3.55 -16.76
C LEU A 28 -6.35 -3.94 -17.53
N LEU A 29 -5.31 -4.41 -16.84
CA LEU A 29 -4.09 -4.90 -17.47
C LEU A 29 -4.37 -6.06 -18.42
N LEU A 30 -5.20 -7.03 -18.02
CA LEU A 30 -5.66 -8.13 -18.87
C LEU A 30 -6.40 -7.62 -20.11
N ALA A 31 -7.29 -6.63 -19.95
CA ALA A 31 -8.01 -6.02 -21.07
C ALA A 31 -7.04 -5.33 -22.05
N PHE A 32 -6.07 -4.56 -21.55
CA PHE A 32 -5.05 -3.92 -22.39
C PHE A 32 -4.17 -4.96 -23.12
N ALA A 33 -3.79 -6.04 -22.45
CA ALA A 33 -3.00 -7.12 -23.05
C ALA A 33 -3.78 -7.87 -24.15
N PHE A 34 -5.11 -7.94 -24.06
CA PHE A 34 -5.94 -8.54 -25.09
C PHE A 34 -5.92 -7.72 -26.40
N VAL A 35 -5.98 -6.40 -26.27
CA VAL A 35 -5.99 -5.46 -27.40
C VAL A 35 -4.59 -5.21 -27.95
N ILE A 36 -3.60 -5.00 -27.08
CA ILE A 36 -2.22 -4.67 -27.43
C ILE A 36 -1.36 -5.93 -27.30
N ARG A 37 -1.14 -6.61 -28.42
CA ARG A 37 -0.35 -7.86 -28.46
C ARG A 37 1.17 -7.64 -28.41
N THR A 38 1.65 -6.43 -28.66
CA THR A 38 3.07 -6.09 -28.58
C THR A 38 3.44 -5.64 -27.16
N TRP A 39 4.30 -6.39 -26.47
CA TRP A 39 4.71 -6.11 -25.10
C TRP A 39 5.30 -4.70 -24.90
N ARG A 40 5.99 -4.15 -25.92
CA ARG A 40 6.57 -2.80 -25.89
C ARG A 40 5.49 -1.71 -25.84
N LEU A 41 4.49 -1.82 -26.70
CA LEU A 41 3.35 -0.89 -26.73
C LEU A 41 2.52 -0.99 -25.45
N LEU A 42 2.35 -2.20 -24.92
CA LEU A 42 1.67 -2.42 -23.65
C LEU A 42 2.43 -1.73 -22.49
N HIS A 43 3.75 -1.89 -22.40
CA HIS A 43 4.57 -1.21 -21.40
C HIS A 43 4.50 0.32 -21.54
N MET A 44 4.57 0.85 -22.76
CA MET A 44 4.44 2.29 -23.00
C MET A 44 3.06 2.82 -22.59
N ALA A 45 1.99 2.11 -22.93
CA ALA A 45 0.63 2.48 -22.54
C ALA A 45 0.46 2.52 -21.01
N LEU A 46 0.98 1.51 -20.31
CA LEU A 46 0.97 1.47 -18.84
C LEU A 46 1.80 2.59 -18.22
N ALA A 47 2.97 2.88 -18.79
CA ALA A 47 3.82 3.98 -18.33
C ALA A 47 3.09 5.32 -18.47
N ILE A 48 2.44 5.58 -19.61
CA ILE A 48 1.64 6.78 -19.84
C ILE A 48 0.46 6.85 -18.87
N LEU A 49 -0.26 5.75 -18.66
CA LEU A 49 -1.36 5.67 -17.70
C LEU A 49 -0.90 5.93 -16.25
N SER A 50 0.38 5.69 -15.96
CA SER A 50 0.97 5.92 -14.64
C SER A 50 1.40 7.38 -14.41
N VAL A 51 1.61 8.17 -15.46
CA VAL A 51 2.07 9.58 -15.34
C VAL A 51 1.14 10.45 -14.48
N PRO A 52 -0.20 10.37 -14.59
CA PRO A 52 -1.10 11.14 -13.73
C PRO A 52 -0.88 10.92 -12.24
N PHE A 53 -0.41 9.73 -11.83
CA PHE A 53 -0.15 9.43 -10.43
C PHE A 53 1.02 10.24 -9.84
N LEU A 54 1.91 10.79 -10.68
CA LEU A 54 2.96 11.69 -10.21
C LEU A 54 2.39 12.99 -9.63
N PHE A 55 1.23 13.44 -10.11
CA PHE A 55 0.59 14.64 -9.59
C PHE A 55 -0.03 14.44 -8.20
N PHE A 56 -0.24 13.19 -7.74
CA PHE A 56 -0.70 12.95 -6.37
C PHE A 56 0.28 13.46 -5.32
N TYR A 57 1.57 13.57 -5.64
CA TYR A 57 2.55 14.17 -4.74
C TYR A 57 2.17 15.60 -4.31
N PHE A 58 1.57 16.40 -5.21
CA PHE A 58 1.21 17.79 -4.90
C PHE A 58 -0.10 17.94 -4.11
N ILE A 59 -0.95 16.91 -4.13
CA ILE A 59 -2.30 16.97 -3.56
C ILE A 59 -2.33 16.29 -2.18
N LEU A 60 -1.53 15.25 -1.99
CA LEU A 60 -1.60 14.40 -0.83
C LEU A 60 -0.89 15.05 0.37
N PRO A 61 -1.60 15.27 1.50
CA PRO A 61 -0.95 15.83 2.68
C PRO A 61 0.05 14.82 3.25
N GLU A 62 1.15 15.35 3.77
CA GLU A 62 2.16 14.55 4.48
C GLU A 62 1.59 13.90 5.75
N SER A 63 2.25 12.85 6.23
CA SER A 63 1.79 12.14 7.43
C SER A 63 1.87 13.05 8.68
N PRO A 64 0.77 13.29 9.41
CA PRO A 64 0.81 14.07 10.65
C PRO A 64 1.75 13.47 11.69
N ARG A 65 1.88 12.13 11.73
CA ARG A 65 2.79 11.45 12.66
C ARG A 65 4.25 11.71 12.33
N TRP A 66 4.60 11.70 11.04
CA TRP A 66 5.95 12.01 10.58
C TRP A 66 6.32 13.46 10.90
N LEU A 67 5.40 14.41 10.65
CA LEU A 67 5.59 15.82 10.98
C LEU A 67 5.83 16.04 12.49
N ILE A 68 5.04 15.37 13.35
CA ILE A 68 5.23 15.39 14.81
C ILE A 68 6.61 14.84 15.20
N SER A 69 7.03 13.73 14.62
CA SER A 69 8.33 13.10 14.89
C SER A 69 9.51 13.99 14.45
N LYS A 70 9.33 14.79 13.40
CA LYS A 70 10.30 15.78 12.91
C LYS A 70 10.25 17.13 13.63
N GLY A 71 9.26 17.35 14.50
CA GLY A 71 9.09 18.59 15.25
C GLY A 71 8.31 19.69 14.51
N TYR A 72 7.72 19.39 13.35
CA TYR A 72 6.86 20.30 12.58
C TYR A 72 5.43 20.30 13.13
N TYR A 73 5.24 20.82 14.34
CA TYR A 73 3.94 20.77 15.04
C TYR A 73 2.87 21.65 14.40
N ASP A 74 3.23 22.82 13.87
CA ASP A 74 2.25 23.75 13.29
C ASP A 74 1.61 23.18 12.01
N GLU A 75 2.43 22.55 11.16
CA GLU A 75 1.96 21.87 9.95
C GLU A 75 1.10 20.65 10.27
N ALA A 76 1.52 19.85 11.24
CA ALA A 76 0.74 18.69 11.70
C ALA A 76 -0.62 19.10 12.26
N GLU A 77 -0.68 20.19 13.05
CA GLU A 77 -1.92 20.71 13.61
C GLU A 77 -2.86 21.21 12.50
N LYS A 78 -2.33 21.93 11.50
CA LYS A 78 -3.11 22.41 10.36
C LYS A 78 -3.78 21.26 9.60
N ILE A 79 -3.02 20.20 9.30
CA ILE A 79 -3.54 19.02 8.60
C ILE A 79 -4.62 18.30 9.44
N LEU A 80 -4.36 18.09 10.74
CA LEU A 80 -5.32 17.43 11.64
C LEU A 80 -6.61 18.23 11.82
N ARG A 81 -6.51 19.57 11.93
CA ARG A 81 -7.69 20.46 11.97
C ARG A 81 -8.49 20.40 10.68
N GLN A 82 -7.83 20.32 9.53
CA GLN A 82 -8.51 20.17 8.24
C GLN A 82 -9.25 18.82 8.15
N ILE A 83 -8.62 17.72 8.57
CA ILE A 83 -9.24 16.39 8.62
C ILE A 83 -10.45 16.40 9.57
N ALA A 84 -10.31 17.03 10.74
CA ALA A 84 -11.39 17.10 11.72
C ALA A 84 -12.60 17.91 11.23
N LYS A 85 -12.36 19.02 10.51
CA LYS A 85 -13.42 19.78 9.85
C LYS A 85 -14.20 18.93 8.85
N THR A 86 -13.50 18.14 8.02
CA THR A 86 -14.15 17.21 7.08
C THR A 86 -14.98 16.14 7.80
N ASN A 87 -14.52 15.71 8.97
CA ASN A 87 -15.22 14.71 9.80
C ASN A 87 -16.27 15.31 10.75
N ASN A 88 -16.62 16.60 10.61
CA ASN A 88 -17.55 17.33 11.48
C ASN A 88 -17.25 17.18 12.98
N ASN A 89 -15.97 17.08 13.33
CA ASN A 89 -15.54 16.92 14.71
C ASN A 89 -14.84 18.18 15.22
N ASN A 90 -15.17 18.59 16.45
CA ASN A 90 -14.52 19.73 17.10
C ASN A 90 -13.16 19.29 17.62
N PHE A 91 -12.12 19.55 16.83
CA PHE A 91 -10.74 19.29 17.20
C PHE A 91 -10.17 20.48 17.97
N ASP A 92 -10.17 20.35 19.30
CA ASP A 92 -9.63 21.35 20.21
C ASP A 92 -8.10 21.23 20.39
N SER A 93 -7.47 22.33 20.77
CA SER A 93 -6.03 22.41 21.06
C SER A 93 -5.59 21.44 22.16
N ILE A 94 -6.46 21.18 23.15
CA ILE A 94 -6.19 20.20 24.23
C ILE A 94 -6.13 18.77 23.66
N ALA A 95 -7.01 18.44 22.71
CA ALA A 95 -6.99 17.13 22.05
C ALA A 95 -5.71 16.96 21.21
N TYR A 96 -5.27 18.02 20.52
CA TYR A 96 -4.01 18.02 19.79
C TYR A 96 -2.80 17.78 20.71
N GLN A 97 -2.70 18.51 21.82
CA GLN A 97 -1.58 18.35 22.76
C GLN A 97 -1.50 16.92 23.31
N ARG A 98 -2.65 16.29 23.64
CA ARG A 98 -2.70 14.89 24.06
C ARG A 98 -2.13 13.95 23.00
N LEU A 99 -2.49 14.14 21.72
CA LEU A 99 -1.97 13.33 20.62
C LEU A 99 -0.45 13.49 20.45
N VAL A 100 0.05 14.73 20.51
CA VAL A 100 1.49 15.01 20.43
C VAL A 100 2.25 14.38 21.59
N THR A 101 1.73 14.45 22.82
CA THR A 101 2.34 13.80 23.98
C THR A 101 2.41 12.29 23.83
N GLU A 102 1.33 11.66 23.36
CA GLU A 102 1.29 10.21 23.15
C GLU A 102 2.24 9.76 22.02
N GLU A 103 2.33 10.49 20.91
CA GLU A 103 3.31 10.19 19.86
C GLU A 103 4.75 10.40 20.34
N LYS A 104 5.05 11.48 21.09
CA LYS A 104 6.36 11.69 21.71
C LYS A 104 6.76 10.58 22.67
N LYS A 105 5.82 10.08 23.48
CA LYS A 105 6.07 8.92 24.37
C LYS A 105 6.41 7.67 23.58
N LYS A 106 5.71 7.41 22.46
CA LYS A 106 6.01 6.28 21.57
C LYS A 106 7.39 6.42 20.94
N ASP A 107 7.71 7.59 20.41
CA ASP A 107 9.02 7.87 19.79
C ASP A 107 10.15 7.74 20.81
N ALA A 108 9.98 8.26 22.03
CA ALA A 108 10.93 8.08 23.12
C ALA A 108 11.10 6.60 23.51
N ALA A 109 10.00 5.85 23.62
CA ALA A 109 10.05 4.41 23.92
C ALA A 109 10.74 3.60 22.81
N VAL A 110 10.64 4.04 21.56
CA VAL A 110 11.33 3.44 20.41
C VAL A 110 12.81 3.83 20.41
N ALA A 111 13.14 5.10 20.68
CA ALA A 111 14.52 5.58 20.76
C ALA A 111 15.32 4.87 21.87
N VAL A 112 14.70 4.62 23.03
CA VAL A 112 15.30 3.84 24.13
C VAL A 112 15.60 2.39 23.73
N LYS A 113 14.77 1.81 22.84
CA LYS A 113 14.96 0.42 22.35
C LYS A 113 16.01 0.30 21.24
N GLY A 114 16.43 1.42 20.66
CA GLY A 114 17.43 1.50 19.60
C GLY A 114 16.89 1.10 18.23
N HIS A 115 17.48 1.66 17.17
CA HIS A 115 17.12 1.38 15.78
C HIS A 115 18.06 0.32 15.18
N GLY A 116 17.52 -0.80 14.68
CA GLY A 116 18.32 -1.75 13.89
C GLY A 116 17.65 -3.11 13.65
N LEU A 117 18.07 -3.78 12.57
CA LEU A 117 17.60 -5.13 12.21
C LEU A 117 17.84 -6.14 13.34
N LYS A 118 18.94 -5.98 14.09
CA LYS A 118 19.29 -6.82 15.24
C LYS A 118 18.24 -6.74 16.36
N HIS A 119 17.50 -5.64 16.48
CA HIS A 119 16.44 -5.48 17.48
C HIS A 119 15.17 -6.27 17.09
N LEU A 120 14.88 -6.41 15.79
CA LEU A 120 13.75 -7.21 15.30
C LEU A 120 13.88 -8.68 15.72
N LEU A 121 15.11 -9.20 15.72
CA LEU A 121 15.42 -10.57 16.14
C LEU A 121 15.57 -10.73 17.66
N LYS A 122 15.75 -9.63 18.40
CA LYS A 122 15.97 -9.66 19.86
C LYS A 122 14.68 -9.84 20.65
N SER A 123 13.57 -9.27 20.17
CA SER A 123 12.25 -9.46 20.79
C SER A 123 11.53 -10.66 20.18
N LYS A 124 11.18 -11.65 21.01
CA LYS A 124 10.47 -12.87 20.55
C LYS A 124 9.17 -12.53 19.79
N VAL A 125 8.42 -11.53 20.26
CA VAL A 125 7.17 -11.10 19.62
C VAL A 125 7.43 -10.49 18.25
N MET A 126 8.40 -9.58 18.13
CA MET A 126 8.73 -8.94 16.85
C MET A 126 9.31 -9.94 15.85
N CYS A 127 10.12 -10.88 16.33
CA CYS A 127 10.69 -11.95 15.51
C CYS A 127 9.59 -12.87 14.96
N ILE A 128 8.65 -13.31 15.80
CA ILE A 128 7.50 -14.13 15.37
C ILE A 128 6.66 -13.38 14.32
N ILE A 129 6.34 -12.10 14.55
CA ILE A 129 5.59 -11.29 13.58
C ILE A 129 6.36 -11.18 12.27
N SER A 130 7.67 -10.89 12.33
CA SER A 130 8.51 -10.75 11.14
C SER A 130 8.61 -12.06 10.34
N ILE A 131 8.78 -13.19 11.03
CA ILE A 131 8.80 -14.53 10.41
C ILE A 131 7.43 -14.84 9.80
N ASN A 132 6.33 -14.56 10.51
CA ASN A 132 4.98 -14.78 10.00
C ASN A 132 4.71 -13.95 8.74
N MET A 133 5.09 -12.67 8.73
CA MET A 133 5.01 -11.81 7.54
C MET A 133 5.86 -12.36 6.39
N SER A 134 7.05 -12.88 6.68
CA SER A 134 7.96 -13.43 5.67
C SER A 134 7.41 -14.73 5.06
N ILE A 135 6.87 -15.63 5.88
CA ILE A 135 6.20 -16.85 5.43
C ILE A 135 4.97 -16.49 4.60
N GLN A 136 4.16 -15.53 5.05
CA GLN A 136 2.99 -15.08 4.30
C GLN A 136 3.38 -14.56 2.91
N TRP A 137 4.44 -13.75 2.85
CA TRP A 137 4.95 -13.23 1.57
C TRP A 137 5.48 -14.36 0.67
N PHE A 138 6.20 -15.32 1.26
CA PHE A 138 6.72 -16.48 0.55
C PHE A 138 5.59 -17.35 -0.04
N VAL A 139 4.58 -17.69 0.77
CA VAL A 139 3.40 -18.45 0.34
C VAL A 139 2.66 -17.70 -0.77
N GLN A 140 2.47 -16.39 -0.64
CA GLN A 140 1.83 -15.57 -1.68
C GLN A 140 2.58 -15.64 -3.01
N ASN A 141 3.92 -15.59 -2.99
CA ASN A 141 4.73 -15.70 -4.21
C ASN A 141 4.66 -17.11 -4.80
N LEU A 142 4.75 -18.14 -3.97
CA LEU A 142 4.68 -19.53 -4.43
C LEU A 142 3.35 -19.80 -5.13
N VAL A 143 2.24 -19.36 -4.56
CA VAL A 143 0.90 -19.48 -5.16
C VAL A 143 0.83 -18.66 -6.46
N TYR A 144 1.28 -17.41 -6.45
CA TYR A 144 1.23 -16.54 -7.63
C TYR A 144 2.03 -17.11 -8.81
N TYR A 145 3.29 -17.47 -8.60
CA TYR A 145 4.13 -18.05 -9.65
C TYR A 145 3.67 -19.46 -10.04
N GLY A 146 3.19 -20.26 -9.08
CA GLY A 146 2.61 -21.58 -9.34
C GLY A 146 1.42 -21.50 -10.30
N VAL A 147 0.47 -20.61 -10.06
CA VAL A 147 -0.68 -20.36 -10.95
C VAL A 147 -0.23 -19.75 -12.29
N SER A 148 0.70 -18.79 -12.26
CA SER A 148 1.18 -18.11 -13.47
C SER A 148 2.00 -19.02 -14.41
N GLN A 149 2.66 -20.07 -13.91
CA GLN A 149 3.42 -21.00 -14.74
C GLN A 149 2.62 -22.26 -15.11
N SER A 150 1.72 -22.72 -14.24
CA SER A 150 0.78 -23.81 -14.56
C SER A 150 -0.28 -23.42 -15.60
N THR A 151 -0.41 -22.14 -15.94
CA THR A 151 -1.27 -21.68 -17.04
C THR A 151 -0.71 -21.97 -18.43
N GLY A 152 0.57 -22.32 -18.56
CA GLY A 152 1.18 -22.72 -19.84
C GLY A 152 0.49 -23.94 -20.49
N PRO A 153 0.30 -25.06 -19.78
CA PRO A 153 -0.42 -26.23 -20.29
C PRO A 153 -1.94 -26.08 -20.40
N ILE A 154 -2.55 -25.16 -19.65
CA ILE A 154 -4.03 -24.97 -19.65
C ILE A 154 -4.47 -24.14 -20.88
N GLY A 155 -3.57 -23.35 -21.46
CA GLY A 155 -3.85 -22.42 -22.56
C GLY A 155 -3.71 -22.95 -23.99
N THR A 156 -3.24 -24.19 -24.21
CA THR A 156 -3.16 -24.77 -25.57
C THR A 156 -3.53 -26.25 -25.55
N PRO A 157 -4.48 -26.73 -26.39
CA PRO A 157 -4.70 -26.24 -27.76
C PRO A 157 -6.18 -26.24 -28.22
N LEU A 158 -6.87 -25.09 -28.18
CA LEU A 158 -8.08 -24.87 -28.99
C LEU A 158 -7.91 -23.69 -29.94
N ILE A 159 -7.38 -22.56 -29.45
CA ILE A 159 -7.12 -21.39 -30.29
C ILE A 159 -5.96 -21.64 -31.27
N THR A 160 -4.86 -22.26 -30.82
CA THR A 160 -3.73 -22.59 -31.69
C THR A 160 -4.01 -23.70 -32.71
N VAL A 161 -4.97 -24.59 -32.46
CA VAL A 161 -5.41 -25.62 -33.43
C VAL A 161 -6.33 -25.02 -34.49
N PHE A 162 -7.20 -24.08 -34.12
CA PHE A 162 -8.07 -23.38 -35.07
C PHE A 162 -7.26 -22.57 -36.12
N PHE A 163 -6.18 -21.91 -35.70
CA PHE A 163 -5.31 -21.15 -36.61
C PHE A 163 -4.34 -22.01 -37.44
N ARG A 164 -4.13 -23.30 -37.09
CA ARG A 164 -3.25 -24.21 -37.85
C ARG A 164 -3.95 -25.02 -38.94
N LEU A 165 -5.29 -25.01 -38.98
CA LEU A 165 -6.10 -25.80 -39.93
C LEU A 165 -6.64 -24.99 -41.12
N GLN A 166 -6.27 -23.71 -41.25
CA GLN A 166 -6.66 -22.83 -42.37
C GLN A 166 -5.49 -22.41 -43.28
N THR A 167 -4.36 -23.12 -43.22
CA THR A 167 -3.23 -22.99 -44.16
C THR A 167 -2.84 -24.37 -44.66
#